data_AF-A0AAJ2UK45-F1
#
_entry.id   AF-A0AAJ2UK45-F1
#
_cell.length_a   1.000
_cell.length_b   1.000
_cell.length_c   1.000
_cell.angle_alpha   90.00
_cell.angle_beta   90.00
_cell.angle_gamma   90.00
#
_symmetry.space_group_name_H-M   'P 1'
#
loop_
_entity.id
_entity.type
_entity.pdbx_description
1 polymer ?
#
loop_
_entity_poly.entity_id
_entity_poly.type
_entity_poly.pdbx_seq_one_letter_code
_entity_poly.pdbx_strand_id
1 'polypeptide(L)'
;MTPSTAYTSLGTSGWTQYDVLTSPGDVSGDGRADLIARQASTGDVCLYRATSAGKLSARTKIASKWTGYNRVVDVGDLDGEGRADLVSRDTSGAVYRNNGDGKCSFGGRTRLATGLQSHKAVF
;
A
#
# COMPACT_ATOMS: atom_id res chain seq x y z
N MET A 1 -13.07 19.48 -12.24
CA MET A 1 -12.67 18.61 -13.36
C MET A 1 -13.61 17.42 -13.34
N THR A 2 -14.40 17.22 -14.39
CA THR A 2 -15.25 16.02 -14.51
C THR A 2 -14.53 15.06 -15.45
N PRO A 3 -14.23 13.81 -15.04
CA PRO A 3 -13.60 12.84 -15.93
C PRO A 3 -14.45 12.66 -17.19
N SER A 4 -13.84 12.81 -18.37
CA SER A 4 -14.51 12.64 -19.66
C SER A 4 -14.57 11.17 -20.14
N THR A 5 -13.93 10.26 -19.40
CA THR A 5 -13.87 8.83 -19.71
C THR A 5 -14.64 8.05 -18.67
N ALA A 6 -15.36 7.01 -19.12
CA ALA A 6 -16.03 6.07 -18.24
C ALA A 6 -15.02 5.45 -17.26
N TYR A 7 -15.37 5.41 -15.96
CA TYR A 7 -14.55 4.73 -14.97
C TYR A 7 -14.87 3.23 -14.95
N THR A 8 -13.86 2.43 -14.62
CA THR A 8 -14.06 1.01 -14.34
C THR A 8 -14.25 0.84 -12.85
N SER A 9 -15.42 0.36 -12.41
CA SER A 9 -15.59 -0.05 -11.01
C SER A 9 -14.71 -1.26 -10.70
N LEU A 10 -13.86 -1.13 -9.68
CA LEU A 10 -12.99 -2.19 -9.16
C LEU A 10 -13.65 -2.99 -8.02
N GLY A 11 -14.84 -2.57 -7.58
CA GLY A 11 -15.70 -3.32 -6.66
C GLY A 11 -16.87 -2.47 -6.18
N THR A 12 -17.94 -3.12 -5.72
CA THR A 12 -19.22 -2.46 -5.39
C THR A 12 -19.55 -2.49 -3.89
N SER A 13 -18.83 -3.28 -3.09
CA SER A 13 -19.09 -3.43 -1.66
C SER A 13 -17.82 -3.79 -0.90
N GLY A 14 -17.88 -3.75 0.44
CA GLY A 14 -16.77 -4.16 1.32
C GLY A 14 -15.65 -3.14 1.47
N TRP A 15 -15.57 -2.09 0.67
CA TRP A 15 -14.47 -1.11 0.72
C TRP A 15 -14.48 -0.20 1.97
N THR A 16 -15.61 -0.04 2.64
CA THR A 16 -15.75 0.78 3.86
C THR A 16 -15.00 0.23 5.07
N GLN A 17 -14.48 -1.00 4.99
CA GLN A 17 -13.68 -1.60 6.07
C GLN A 17 -12.22 -1.12 6.07
N TYR A 18 -11.78 -0.40 5.03
CA TYR A 18 -10.39 0.02 4.82
C TYR A 18 -10.18 1.49 5.15
N ASP A 19 -9.09 1.81 5.87
CA ASP A 19 -8.67 3.18 6.19
C ASP A 19 -7.47 3.66 5.35
N VAL A 20 -6.82 2.73 4.63
CA VAL A 20 -5.77 3.02 3.65
C VAL A 20 -6.07 2.26 2.37
N LEU A 21 -5.96 2.97 1.24
CA LEU A 21 -5.90 2.43 -0.12
C LEU A 21 -4.74 3.12 -0.84
N THR A 22 -3.77 2.35 -1.36
CA THR A 22 -2.57 2.87 -2.03
C THR A 22 -2.10 1.88 -3.10
N SER A 23 -1.48 2.36 -4.17
CA SER A 23 -1.06 1.56 -5.33
C SER A 23 0.43 1.78 -5.60
N PRO A 24 1.34 1.11 -4.88
CA PRO A 24 2.77 1.39 -4.94
C PRO A 24 3.45 0.98 -6.25
N GLY A 25 2.77 0.23 -7.12
CA GLY A 25 3.34 -0.33 -8.33
C GLY A 25 3.16 -1.83 -8.36
N ASP A 26 4.03 -2.53 -9.10
CA ASP A 26 3.98 -3.99 -9.22
C ASP A 26 4.60 -4.66 -7.99
N VAL A 27 3.74 -5.01 -7.03
CA VAL A 27 4.10 -5.74 -5.80
C VAL A 27 4.21 -7.24 -6.11
N SER A 28 3.49 -7.67 -7.14
CA SER A 28 3.23 -9.07 -7.42
C SER A 28 4.18 -9.69 -8.46
N GLY A 29 4.98 -8.86 -9.13
CA GLY A 29 5.98 -9.22 -10.13
C GLY A 29 5.38 -9.55 -11.50
N ASP A 30 4.16 -9.12 -11.80
CA ASP A 30 3.45 -9.48 -13.05
C ASP A 30 3.36 -8.37 -14.10
N GLY A 31 4.06 -7.26 -13.86
CA GLY A 31 4.13 -6.09 -14.73
C GLY A 31 2.93 -5.15 -14.62
N ARG A 32 2.04 -5.33 -13.64
CA ARG A 32 0.88 -4.43 -13.41
C ARG A 32 0.94 -3.83 -12.02
N ALA A 33 0.48 -2.58 -11.88
CA ALA A 33 0.36 -1.95 -10.58
C ALA A 33 -0.76 -2.61 -9.77
N ASP A 34 -0.45 -2.98 -8.53
CA ASP A 34 -1.36 -3.63 -7.60
C ASP A 34 -1.91 -2.66 -6.54
N LEU A 35 -3.01 -3.02 -5.90
CA LEU A 35 -3.61 -2.24 -4.82
C LEU A 35 -3.31 -2.86 -3.46
N ILE A 36 -2.86 -2.03 -2.53
CA ILE A 36 -2.71 -2.34 -1.11
C ILE A 36 -3.85 -1.68 -0.33
N ALA A 37 -4.45 -2.43 0.58
CA ALA A 37 -5.52 -1.96 1.46
C ALA A 37 -5.25 -2.35 2.92
N ARG A 38 -5.41 -1.41 3.86
CA ARG A 38 -5.31 -1.70 5.30
C ARG A 38 -6.67 -1.64 5.97
N GLN A 39 -7.03 -2.72 6.66
CA GLN A 39 -8.30 -2.80 7.37
C GLN A 39 -8.27 -1.94 8.62
N ALA A 40 -9.28 -1.08 8.79
CA ALA A 40 -9.32 -0.07 9.87
C ALA A 40 -9.36 -0.71 11.27
N SER A 41 -10.11 -1.81 11.42
CA SER A 41 -10.35 -2.42 12.75
C SER A 41 -9.20 -3.29 13.25
N THR A 42 -8.46 -3.95 12.36
CA THR A 42 -7.41 -4.92 12.72
C THR A 42 -6.01 -4.45 12.37
N GLY A 43 -5.88 -3.48 11.45
CA GLY A 43 -4.61 -3.14 10.82
C GLY A 43 -4.06 -4.26 9.92
N ASP A 44 -4.85 -5.27 9.55
CA ASP A 44 -4.39 -6.26 8.56
C ASP A 44 -4.24 -5.58 7.19
N VAL A 45 -3.13 -5.87 6.52
CA VAL A 45 -2.80 -5.33 5.20
C VAL A 45 -3.04 -6.41 4.16
N CYS A 46 -3.82 -6.07 3.14
CA CYS A 46 -4.18 -6.97 2.04
C CYS A 46 -3.65 -6.44 0.71
N LEU A 47 -3.15 -7.35 -0.12
CA LEU A 47 -2.86 -7.14 -1.52
C LEU A 47 -4.08 -7.53 -2.37
N TYR A 48 -4.40 -6.69 -3.33
CA TYR A 48 -5.32 -6.94 -4.42
C TYR A 48 -4.53 -6.84 -5.72
N ARG A 49 -4.27 -7.98 -6.36
CA ARG A 49 -3.50 -7.98 -7.61
C ARG A 49 -4.31 -7.41 -8.75
N ALA A 50 -3.69 -6.64 -9.62
CA ALA A 50 -4.32 -6.24 -10.88
C ALA A 50 -4.36 -7.42 -11.86
N THR A 51 -5.49 -7.57 -12.54
CA THR A 51 -5.67 -8.58 -13.58
C THR A 51 -5.52 -7.96 -14.96
N SER A 52 -5.22 -8.79 -15.96
CA SER A 52 -5.19 -8.36 -17.37
C SER A 52 -6.53 -7.83 -17.89
N ALA A 53 -7.63 -8.08 -17.18
CA ALA A 53 -8.96 -7.54 -17.50
C ALA A 53 -9.21 -6.14 -16.91
N GLY A 54 -8.20 -5.50 -16.30
CA GLY A 54 -8.36 -4.20 -15.64
C GLY A 54 -9.23 -4.26 -14.38
N LYS A 55 -9.19 -5.40 -13.66
CA LYS A 55 -9.91 -5.66 -12.41
C LYS A 55 -8.94 -6.06 -11.30
N LEU A 56 -9.45 -6.22 -10.08
CA LEU A 56 -8.69 -6.72 -8.94
C LEU A 56 -9.00 -8.19 -8.66
N SER A 57 -7.97 -8.94 -8.24
CA SER A 57 -8.14 -10.32 -7.74
C SER A 57 -8.86 -10.36 -6.40
N ALA A 58 -9.16 -11.56 -5.91
CA ALA A 58 -9.44 -11.74 -4.49
C ALA A 58 -8.25 -11.26 -3.65
N ARG A 59 -8.54 -10.74 -2.46
CA ARG A 59 -7.53 -10.18 -1.56
C ARG A 59 -6.67 -11.28 -0.93
N THR A 60 -5.38 -11.02 -0.78
CA THR A 60 -4.45 -11.84 -0.01
C THR A 60 -3.91 -11.03 1.15
N LYS A 61 -3.97 -11.55 2.38
CA LYS A 61 -3.36 -10.87 3.52
C LYS A 61 -1.84 -11.02 3.46
N ILE A 62 -1.12 -9.91 3.52
CA ILE A 62 0.34 -9.85 3.40
C ILE A 62 1.03 -9.36 4.68
N ALA A 63 0.29 -8.67 5.56
CA ALA A 63 0.79 -8.31 6.89
C ALA A 63 -0.36 -8.21 7.91
N SER A 64 -0.01 -8.25 9.19
CA SER A 64 -0.99 -8.19 10.29
C SER A 64 -0.66 -7.10 11.30
N LYS A 65 -1.71 -6.56 11.93
CA LYS A 65 -1.63 -5.64 13.09
C LYS A 65 -0.84 -4.34 12.85
N TRP A 66 -1.01 -3.71 11.69
CA TRP A 66 -0.42 -2.40 11.38
C TRP A 66 -1.16 -1.20 12.03
N THR A 67 -1.83 -1.41 13.16
CA THR A 67 -2.54 -0.35 13.91
C THR A 67 -1.58 0.66 14.55
N GLY A 68 -0.31 0.29 14.75
CA GLY A 68 0.73 1.20 15.25
C GLY A 68 1.21 2.24 14.23
N TYR A 69 0.87 2.07 12.94
CA TYR A 69 1.24 3.01 11.88
C TYR A 69 0.10 4.00 11.61
N ASN A 70 0.35 5.30 11.76
CA ASN A 70 -0.63 6.34 11.49
C ASN A 70 -0.61 6.85 10.03
N ARG A 71 0.41 6.45 9.26
CA ARG A 71 0.50 6.66 7.80
C ARG A 71 1.09 5.43 7.12
N VAL A 72 0.57 5.13 5.94
CA VAL A 72 1.10 4.14 5.00
C VAL A 72 0.86 4.74 3.61
N VAL A 73 1.92 4.88 2.82
CA VAL A 73 1.90 5.56 1.52
C VAL A 73 2.71 4.78 0.49
N ASP A 74 2.30 4.88 -0.77
CA ASP A 74 3.08 4.45 -1.92
C ASP A 74 4.26 5.38 -2.16
N VAL A 75 5.37 4.79 -2.62
CA VAL A 75 6.55 5.56 -3.03
C VAL A 75 7.17 5.05 -4.33
N GLY A 76 6.57 4.05 -4.99
CA GLY A 76 7.21 3.38 -6.12
C GLY A 76 8.42 2.58 -5.68
N ASP A 77 9.44 2.52 -6.53
CA ASP A 77 10.73 1.88 -6.27
C ASP A 77 11.69 2.90 -5.64
N LEU A 78 11.86 2.85 -4.31
CA LEU A 78 12.60 3.85 -3.55
C LEU A 78 14.09 3.47 -3.40
N ASP A 79 14.47 2.19 -3.42
CA ASP A 79 15.88 1.76 -3.48
C ASP A 79 16.46 1.63 -4.89
N GLY A 80 15.63 1.63 -5.94
CA GLY A 80 16.10 1.51 -7.32
C GLY A 80 16.44 0.07 -7.72
N GLU A 81 15.83 -0.92 -7.06
CA GLU A 81 16.02 -2.34 -7.33
C GLU A 81 14.91 -2.95 -8.20
N GLY A 82 14.04 -2.11 -8.75
CA GLY A 82 13.00 -2.44 -9.70
C GLY A 82 11.74 -3.02 -9.05
N ARG A 83 11.52 -2.80 -7.75
CA ARG A 83 10.37 -3.37 -7.02
C ARG A 83 9.67 -2.27 -6.23
N ALA A 84 8.35 -2.37 -6.16
CA ALA A 84 7.55 -1.37 -5.46
C ALA A 84 7.68 -1.48 -3.93
N ASP A 85 7.99 -0.36 -3.30
CA ASP A 85 8.08 -0.17 -1.85
C ASP A 85 6.84 0.50 -1.25
N LEU A 86 6.72 0.38 0.06
CA LEU A 86 5.82 1.21 0.87
C LEU A 86 6.58 1.99 1.92
N VAL A 87 6.15 3.22 2.20
CA VAL A 87 6.59 3.94 3.39
C VAL A 87 5.50 3.91 4.44
N SER A 88 5.88 3.57 5.68
CA SER A 88 5.01 3.61 6.84
C SER A 88 5.59 4.51 7.93
N ARG A 89 4.71 5.19 8.67
CA ARG A 89 5.09 6.02 9.82
C ARG A 89 4.32 5.58 11.05
N ASP A 90 5.02 5.37 12.16
CA ASP A 90 4.40 5.09 13.44
C ASP A 90 3.97 6.37 14.20
N THR A 91 3.21 6.20 15.28
CA THR A 91 2.72 7.33 16.08
C THR A 91 3.84 8.10 16.80
N SER A 92 5.02 7.50 16.97
CA SER A 92 6.22 8.17 17.51
C SER A 92 6.94 9.02 16.48
N GLY A 93 6.53 8.95 15.21
CA GLY A 93 7.14 9.70 14.11
C GLY A 93 8.33 9.01 13.47
N ALA A 94 8.59 7.73 13.77
CA ALA A 94 9.58 6.96 13.04
C ALA A 94 9.00 6.52 11.68
N VAL A 95 9.80 6.69 10.64
CA VAL A 95 9.45 6.37 9.26
C VAL A 95 10.26 5.18 8.80
N TYR A 96 9.59 4.25 8.13
CA TYR A 96 10.19 3.02 7.63
C TYR A 96 9.84 2.84 6.15
N ARG A 97 10.83 2.47 5.35
CA ARG A 97 10.60 1.83 4.04
C ARG A 97 10.37 0.34 4.27
N ASN A 98 9.36 -0.21 3.64
CA ASN A 98 9.05 -1.64 3.62
C ASN A 98 9.43 -2.13 2.22
N ASN A 99 10.52 -2.91 2.14
CA ASN A 99 11.17 -3.20 0.86
C ASN A 99 10.30 -4.08 -0.04
N GLY A 100 10.17 -3.75 -1.32
CA GLY A 100 9.52 -4.59 -2.31
C GLY A 100 10.26 -5.91 -2.51
N ASP A 101 9.54 -7.04 -2.49
CA ASP A 101 10.13 -8.35 -2.78
C ASP A 101 9.72 -8.94 -4.15
N GLY A 102 8.74 -8.33 -4.81
CA GLY A 102 8.23 -8.75 -6.13
C GLY A 102 7.51 -10.10 -6.08
N LYS A 103 7.12 -10.56 -4.89
CA LYS A 103 6.56 -11.89 -4.62
C LYS A 103 5.27 -11.81 -3.82
N CYS A 104 4.47 -10.76 -4.07
CA CYS A 104 3.21 -10.50 -3.38
C CYS A 104 3.38 -10.19 -1.88
N SER A 105 4.50 -9.61 -1.47
CA SER A 105 4.75 -9.23 -0.09
C SER A 105 5.75 -8.07 -0.03
N PHE A 106 6.12 -7.66 1.19
CA PHE A 106 7.24 -6.77 1.46
C PHE A 106 8.25 -7.51 2.34
N GLY A 107 9.53 -7.24 2.11
CA GLY A 107 10.64 -7.71 2.91
C GLY A 107 10.80 -6.94 4.22
N GLY A 108 11.98 -7.08 4.82
CA GLY A 108 12.35 -6.35 6.04
C GLY A 108 12.24 -4.83 5.85
N ARG A 109 11.86 -4.13 6.92
CA ARG A 109 11.76 -2.68 6.92
C ARG A 109 13.09 -2.00 7.26
N THR A 110 13.39 -0.90 6.59
CA THR A 110 14.53 -0.01 6.88
C THR A 110 14.01 1.28 7.49
N ARG A 111 14.56 1.72 8.63
CA ARG A 111 14.18 3.01 9.24
C ARG A 111 14.85 4.15 8.48
N LEU A 112 14.05 5.06 7.94
CA LEU A 112 14.51 6.22 7.16
C LEU A 112 14.68 7.47 8.03
N ALA A 113 13.77 7.68 8.98
CA ALA A 113 13.76 8.90 9.79
C ALA A 113 13.07 8.69 11.16
N THR A 114 13.22 9.68 12.04
CA THR A 114 12.56 9.78 13.35
C THR A 114 12.08 11.21 13.58
N GLY A 115 11.19 11.44 14.55
CA GLY A 115 10.79 12.80 14.95
C GLY A 115 9.75 13.47 14.06
N LEU A 116 9.06 12.71 13.19
CA LEU A 116 8.06 13.24 12.25
C LEU A 116 6.61 13.15 12.74
N GLN A 117 6.39 13.01 14.06
CA GLN A 117 5.05 12.89 14.67
C GLN A 117 4.21 14.17 14.53
N SER A 118 4.86 15.34 14.44
CA SER A 118 4.20 16.64 14.25
C SER A 118 3.78 16.90 12.80
N HIS A 119 4.30 16.12 11.84
CA HIS A 119 4.04 16.32 10.42
C HIS A 119 2.69 15.71 10.05
N LYS A 120 1.78 16.53 9.52
CA LYS A 120 0.41 16.10 9.21
C LYS A 120 0.33 15.15 8.02
N ALA A 121 1.31 15.24 7.12
CA ALA A 121 1.39 14.42 5.93
C ALA A 121 2.79 13.81 5.76
N VAL A 122 2.77 12.60 5.23
CA VAL A 122 3.85 11.96 4.48
C VAL A 122 3.18 11.69 3.14
N PHE A 123 3.75 12.21 2.05
CA PHE A 123 3.26 11.97 0.69
C PHE A 123 4.29 11.13 -0.04
#